data_AF-A0A392MK25-F1
#
_entry.id   AF-A0A392MK25-F1
#
_cell.length_a   1.000
_cell.length_b   1.000
_cell.length_c   1.000
_cell.angle_alpha   90.00
_cell.angle_beta   90.00
_cell.angle_gamma   90.00
#
_symmetry.space_group_name_H-M   'P 1'
#
loop_
_entity.id
_entity.type
_entity.pdbx_description
1 polymer ?
#
loop_
_entity_poly.entity_id
_entity_poly.type
_entity_poly.pdbx_seq_one_letter_code
_entity_poly.pdbx_strand_id
1 'polypeptide(L)'
;MDGDDEISGQMIDEIYANGGEETDQRSRRAIMSGDQLDIEAYAALYSGRTKIMRLLFIANSSKNPTVQLDALRMAYDEIKKGENTQLFREVVQKIDAFKQEWCTLQTVG
;
A
#
# COMPACT_ATOMS: atom_id res chain seq x y z
N MET A 1 52.61 40.79 -19.91
CA MET A 1 53.12 39.42 -19.74
C MET A 1 53.42 39.38 -18.26
N ASP A 2 52.41 39.02 -17.49
CA ASP A 2 52.37 39.22 -16.05
C ASP A 2 52.01 37.85 -15.47
N GLY A 3 53.00 37.25 -14.83
CA GLY A 3 52.84 36.08 -14.00
C GLY A 3 52.61 36.51 -12.56
N ASP A 4 51.83 35.72 -11.84
CA ASP A 4 51.99 35.58 -10.40
C ASP A 4 51.84 34.10 -10.05
N ASP A 5 52.76 33.68 -9.19
CA ASP A 5 53.20 32.35 -8.85
C ASP A 5 52.23 31.53 -7.96
N GLU A 6 52.48 30.22 -8.03
CA GLU A 6 52.06 29.15 -7.14
C GLU A 6 52.03 29.52 -5.64
N ILE A 7 50.95 29.11 -4.96
CA ILE A 7 51.08 28.47 -3.64
C ILE A 7 50.59 27.03 -3.75
N SER A 8 51.60 26.19 -3.73
CA SER A 8 51.61 24.75 -3.56
C SER A 8 50.85 24.31 -2.30
N GLY A 9 50.14 23.19 -2.43
CA GLY A 9 50.27 22.14 -1.43
C GLY A 9 49.19 22.06 -0.34
N GLN A 10 48.48 20.94 -0.42
CA GLN A 10 48.35 19.98 0.68
C GLN A 10 47.14 20.08 1.62
N MET A 11 46.28 19.07 1.44
CA MET A 11 45.69 18.22 2.48
C MET A 11 44.50 18.82 3.25
N ILE A 12 43.30 18.34 2.93
CA ILE A 12 42.37 17.91 3.99
C ILE A 12 41.59 16.70 3.48
N ASP A 13 41.88 15.60 4.17
CA ASP A 13 41.35 14.26 4.04
C ASP A 13 39.83 14.16 4.25
N GLU A 14 39.25 13.17 3.58
CA GLU A 14 38.21 12.27 4.06
C GLU A 14 37.19 12.83 5.08
N ILE A 15 36.01 13.23 4.55
CA ILE A 15 34.77 13.12 5.33
C ILE A 15 33.91 12.01 4.73
N TYR A 16 34.23 10.80 5.20
CA TYR A 16 33.36 9.65 5.48
C TYR A 16 32.15 9.42 4.58
N ALA A 17 32.24 8.31 3.84
CA ALA A 17 31.10 7.47 3.53
C ALA A 17 30.35 7.12 4.83
N ASN A 18 29.25 7.83 5.10
CA ASN A 18 28.16 7.29 5.89
C ASN A 18 27.03 7.03 4.92
N GLY A 19 26.85 5.74 4.60
CA GLY A 19 25.63 5.25 4.01
C GLY A 19 24.46 5.84 4.81
N GLY A 20 23.58 6.54 4.11
CA GLY A 20 22.32 6.99 4.69
C GLY A 20 21.54 5.76 5.09
N GLU A 21 21.73 5.35 6.34
CA GLU A 21 21.02 4.27 6.99
C GLU A 21 19.51 4.57 6.93
N GLU A 22 18.83 3.78 6.10
CA GLU A 22 17.77 2.93 6.61
C GLU A 22 16.60 3.61 7.35
N THR A 23 15.97 4.63 6.77
CA THR A 23 14.55 4.89 7.12
C THR A 23 13.56 4.33 6.09
N ASP A 24 14.06 3.87 4.93
CA ASP A 24 13.23 3.23 3.90
C ASP A 24 13.06 1.72 4.08
N GLN A 25 13.64 1.14 5.12
CA GLN A 25 13.59 -0.30 5.37
C GLN A 25 12.39 -0.74 6.21
N ARG A 26 11.77 0.17 6.98
CA ARG A 26 10.49 -0.15 7.66
C ARG A 26 9.32 -0.24 6.68
N SER A 27 9.35 0.56 5.61
CA SER A 27 8.31 0.53 4.57
C SER A 27 8.38 -0.74 3.69
N ARG A 28 9.56 -1.34 3.57
CA ARG A 28 9.80 -2.55 2.76
C ARG A 28 9.89 -3.84 3.55
N ARG A 29 9.62 -3.86 4.87
CA ARG A 29 9.40 -5.12 5.58
C ARG A 29 8.08 -5.69 5.08
N ALA A 30 8.21 -6.45 4.00
CA ALA A 30 7.43 -7.62 3.66
C ALA A 30 6.37 -7.94 4.71
N ILE A 31 5.18 -7.36 4.54
CA ILE A 31 3.95 -7.80 5.19
C ILE A 31 3.53 -9.09 4.47
N MET A 32 4.37 -10.12 4.54
CA MET A 32 4.20 -11.39 3.83
C MET A 32 3.65 -12.48 4.74
N SER A 33 2.65 -12.11 5.52
CA SER A 33 1.66 -13.05 6.05
C SER A 33 0.32 -12.38 5.80
N GLY A 34 -0.51 -12.98 4.93
CA GLY A 34 -1.80 -12.42 4.54
C GLY A 34 -2.74 -12.14 5.72
N ASP A 35 -2.46 -12.77 6.88
CA ASP A 35 -3.21 -12.59 8.12
C ASP A 35 -2.74 -11.40 8.99
N GLN A 36 -1.61 -10.77 8.67
CA GLN A 36 -1.04 -9.66 9.46
C GLN A 36 -0.92 -8.36 8.65
N LEU A 37 -1.76 -8.21 7.62
CA LEU A 37 -1.78 -7.01 6.80
C LEU A 37 -2.71 -5.94 7.38
N ASP A 38 -2.12 -4.83 7.84
CA ASP A 38 -2.85 -3.62 8.17
C ASP A 38 -3.32 -2.93 6.88
N ILE A 39 -4.58 -3.18 6.53
CA ILE A 39 -5.17 -2.71 5.28
C ILE A 39 -5.30 -1.18 5.27
N GLU A 40 -5.57 -0.57 6.41
CA GLU A 40 -5.78 0.88 6.51
C GLU A 40 -4.46 1.62 6.28
N ALA A 41 -3.39 1.21 6.98
CA ALA A 41 -2.06 1.77 6.79
C ALA A 41 -1.56 1.57 5.36
N TYR A 42 -1.81 0.40 4.76
CA TYR A 42 -1.43 0.12 3.38
C TYR A 42 -2.22 0.98 2.38
N ALA A 43 -3.53 1.12 2.57
CA ALA A 43 -4.40 1.87 1.66
C ALA A 43 -4.17 3.38 1.73
N ALA A 44 -3.75 3.91 2.87
CA ALA A 44 -3.43 5.34 3.05
C ALA A 44 -2.27 5.82 2.15
N LEU A 45 -1.42 4.91 1.66
CA LEU A 45 -0.32 5.21 0.74
C LEU A 45 -0.79 5.50 -0.69
N TYR A 46 -2.07 5.24 -0.99
CA TYR A 46 -2.63 5.35 -2.33
C TYR A 46 -3.95 6.12 -2.31
N SER A 47 -4.35 6.66 -3.46
CA SER A 47 -5.64 7.32 -3.66
C SER A 47 -6.28 6.91 -4.99
N GLY A 48 -7.58 7.16 -5.13
CA GLY A 48 -8.31 6.97 -6.38
C GLY A 48 -8.23 5.55 -6.95
N ARG A 49 -8.10 5.43 -8.28
CA ARG A 49 -8.15 4.13 -8.99
C ARG A 49 -7.11 3.12 -8.50
N THR A 50 -5.90 3.58 -8.19
CA THR A 50 -4.83 2.69 -7.70
C THR A 50 -5.21 2.09 -6.35
N LYS A 51 -5.69 2.92 -5.41
CA LYS A 51 -6.16 2.43 -4.10
C LYS A 51 -7.27 1.39 -4.25
N ILE A 52 -8.24 1.65 -5.14
CA ILE A 52 -9.34 0.74 -5.44
C ILE A 52 -8.82 -0.61 -5.97
N MET A 53 -7.96 -0.62 -6.99
CA MET A 53 -7.43 -1.86 -7.57
C MET A 53 -6.61 -2.67 -6.56
N ARG A 54 -5.82 -2.00 -5.71
CA ARG A 54 -5.03 -2.64 -4.66
C ARG A 54 -5.94 -3.31 -3.61
N LEU A 55 -6.98 -2.60 -3.15
CA LEU A 55 -7.96 -3.15 -2.20
C LEU A 55 -8.72 -4.34 -2.77
N LEU A 56 -9.14 -4.27 -4.04
CA LEU A 56 -9.79 -5.41 -4.70
C LEU A 56 -8.88 -6.62 -4.83
N PHE A 57 -7.59 -6.40 -5.11
CA PHE A 57 -6.61 -7.48 -5.14
C PHE A 57 -6.46 -8.16 -3.78
N ILE A 58 -6.38 -7.38 -2.69
CA ILE A 58 -6.31 -7.90 -1.32
C ILE A 58 -7.57 -8.71 -1.00
N ALA A 59 -8.75 -8.16 -1.28
CA ALA A 59 -10.02 -8.84 -1.03
C ALA A 59 -10.14 -10.18 -1.77
N ASN A 60 -9.69 -10.25 -3.03
CA ASN A 60 -9.76 -11.49 -3.81
C ASN A 60 -8.68 -12.53 -3.42
N SER A 61 -7.59 -12.10 -2.79
CA SER A 61 -6.42 -12.96 -2.50
C SER A 61 -6.36 -13.42 -1.04
N SER A 62 -7.05 -12.72 -0.13
CA SER A 62 -7.10 -13.08 1.29
C SER A 62 -7.97 -14.31 1.52
N LYS A 63 -7.58 -15.18 2.46
CA LYS A 63 -8.46 -16.23 3.03
C LYS A 63 -9.12 -15.79 4.34
N ASN A 64 -8.62 -14.69 4.93
CA ASN A 64 -9.17 -14.11 6.14
C ASN A 64 -10.39 -13.26 5.77
N PRO A 65 -11.59 -13.64 6.19
CA PRO A 65 -12.79 -12.99 5.70
C PRO A 65 -13.03 -11.60 6.29
N THR A 66 -12.53 -11.34 7.49
CA THR A 66 -12.52 -9.99 8.07
C THR A 66 -11.70 -9.06 7.17
N VAL A 67 -10.52 -9.51 6.73
CA VAL A 67 -9.66 -8.77 5.79
C VAL A 67 -10.35 -8.57 4.45
N GLN A 68 -11.06 -9.58 3.93
CA GLN A 68 -11.82 -9.44 2.68
C GLN A 68 -12.90 -8.36 2.80
N LEU A 69 -13.70 -8.40 3.86
CA LEU A 69 -14.81 -7.45 4.07
C LEU A 69 -14.30 -6.02 4.28
N ASP A 70 -13.24 -5.84 5.07
CA ASP A 70 -12.68 -4.51 5.35
C ASP A 70 -12.05 -3.90 4.09
N ALA A 71 -11.34 -4.69 3.28
CA ALA A 71 -10.83 -4.24 1.99
C ALA A 71 -11.95 -3.84 1.02
N LEU A 72 -13.04 -4.61 0.95
CA LEU A 72 -14.20 -4.29 0.12
C LEU A 72 -14.92 -3.01 0.58
N ARG A 73 -15.07 -2.80 1.89
CA ARG A 73 -15.66 -1.57 2.46
C ARG A 73 -14.85 -0.33 2.10
N MET A 74 -13.53 -0.39 2.30
CA MET A 74 -12.65 0.73 1.92
C MET A 74 -12.67 0.99 0.40
N ALA A 75 -12.75 -0.06 -0.43
CA ALA A 75 -12.85 0.10 -1.88
C ALA A 75 -14.16 0.80 -2.27
N TYR A 76 -15.28 0.41 -1.65
CA TYR A 76 -16.58 1.04 -1.83
C TYR A 76 -16.54 2.53 -1.48
N ASP A 77 -15.98 2.90 -0.32
CA ASP A 77 -15.88 4.29 0.12
C ASP A 77 -15.00 5.13 -0.81
N GLU A 78 -13.90 4.57 -1.32
CA GLU A 78 -13.04 5.29 -2.26
C GLU A 78 -13.72 5.48 -3.63
N ILE A 79 -14.47 4.48 -4.12
CA ILE A 79 -15.22 4.60 -5.39
C ILE A 79 -16.28 5.70 -5.31
N LYS A 80 -16.97 5.85 -4.18
CA LYS A 80 -18.00 6.89 -4.00
C LYS A 80 -17.49 8.32 -4.12
N LYS A 81 -16.18 8.52 -3.96
CA LYS A 81 -15.53 9.83 -4.14
C LYS A 81 -15.36 10.20 -5.61
N GLY A 82 -15.47 9.24 -6.52
CA GLY A 82 -15.32 9.44 -7.97
C GLY A 82 -16.58 9.06 -8.74
N GLU A 83 -16.51 9.16 -10.07
CA GLU A 83 -17.67 8.98 -10.97
C GLU A 83 -17.71 7.60 -11.66
N ASN A 84 -16.84 6.66 -11.25
CA ASN A 84 -16.76 5.36 -11.91
C ASN A 84 -17.88 4.41 -11.45
N THR A 85 -19.07 4.61 -12.02
CA THR A 85 -20.28 3.84 -11.72
C THR A 85 -20.18 2.35 -12.11
N GLN A 86 -19.30 2.00 -13.05
CA GLN A 86 -19.05 0.61 -13.40
C GLN A 86 -18.34 -0.13 -12.26
N LEU A 87 -17.22 0.41 -11.78
CA LEU A 87 -16.49 -0.15 -10.63
C LEU A 87 -17.37 -0.20 -9.38
N PHE A 88 -18.23 0.80 -9.18
CA PHE A 88 -19.18 0.80 -8.07
C PHE A 88 -20.09 -0.43 -8.08
N ARG A 89 -20.68 -0.76 -9.24
CA ARG A 89 -21.55 -1.94 -9.38
C ARG A 89 -20.80 -3.24 -9.09
N GLU A 90 -19.58 -3.37 -9.60
CA GLU A 90 -18.75 -4.56 -9.38
C GLU A 90 -18.44 -4.78 -7.89
N VAL A 91 -18.10 -3.73 -7.16
CA VAL A 91 -17.80 -3.82 -5.72
C VAL A 91 -19.03 -4.13 -4.89
N VAL A 92 -20.17 -3.50 -5.18
CA VAL A 92 -21.44 -3.80 -4.48
C VAL A 92 -21.82 -5.26 -4.66
N GLN A 93 -21.76 -5.79 -5.89
CA GLN A 93 -22.05 -7.20 -6.15
C GLN A 93 -21.11 -8.14 -5.39
N LYS A 94 -19.82 -7.82 -5.30
CA LYS A 94 -18.85 -8.59 -4.52
C LYS A 94 -19.17 -8.58 -3.03
N ILE A 95 -19.56 -7.44 -2.46
CA ILE A 95 -19.97 -7.33 -1.05
C ILE A 95 -21.22 -8.18 -0.78
N ASP A 96 -22.21 -8.13 -1.66
CA ASP A 96 -23.45 -8.90 -1.49
C ASP A 96 -23.20 -10.41 -1.61
N ALA A 97 -22.39 -10.83 -2.58
CA ALA A 97 -21.99 -12.24 -2.72
C ALA A 97 -21.22 -12.74 -1.48
N PHE A 98 -20.27 -11.93 -0.97
CA PHE A 98 -19.54 -12.25 0.24
C PHE A 98 -20.48 -12.42 1.45
N LYS A 99 -21.45 -11.52 1.63
CA LYS A 99 -22.45 -11.64 2.71
C LYS A 99 -23.29 -12.92 2.61
N GLN A 100 -23.66 -13.33 1.41
CA GLN A 100 -24.44 -14.55 1.21
C GLN A 100 -23.65 -15.79 1.62
N GLU A 101 -22.37 -15.89 1.23
CA GLU A 101 -21.47 -16.98 1.64
C GLU A 101 -21.25 -17.01 3.16
N TRP A 102 -21.10 -15.85 3.78
CA TRP A 102 -20.96 -15.70 5.23
C TRP A 102 -22.20 -16.15 5.99
N CYS A 103 -23.39 -15.80 5.48
CA CYS A 103 -24.66 -16.18 6.07
C CYS A 103 -24.91 -17.69 5.98
N THR A 104 -24.62 -18.32 4.84
CA THR A 104 -24.76 -19.78 4.69
C THR A 104 -23.84 -20.53 5.63
N LEU A 105 -22.56 -20.14 5.77
CA LEU A 105 -21.63 -20.81 6.68
C LEU A 105 -22.05 -20.76 8.15
N GLN A 106 -22.75 -19.71 8.59
CA GLN A 106 -23.28 -19.61 9.95
C GLN A 106 -24.56 -20.41 10.19
N THR A 107 -25.26 -20.83 9.13
CA THR A 107 -26.55 -21.55 9.24
C THR A 107 -26.37 -23.08 9.27
N VAL A 108 -25.18 -23.58 8.89
CA VAL A 108 -24.89 -25.04 8.85
C VAL A 108 -23.99 -25.53 10.00
N GLY A 109 -23.68 -24.66 10.97
CA GLY A 109 -22.91 -24.99 12.19
C GLY A 109 -23.81 -25.05 13.42
#